data_AF-A0A2T4TUV4-F1
#
_entry.id   AF-A0A2T4TUV4-F1
#
_cell.length_a   1.000
_cell.length_b   1.000
_cell.length_c   1.000
_cell.angle_alpha   90.00
_cell.angle_beta   90.00
_cell.angle_gamma   90.00
#
_symmetry.space_group_name_H-M   'P 1'
#
loop_
_entity.id
_entity.type
_entity.pdbx_description
1 polymer ?
#
loop_
_entity_poly.entity_id
_entity_poly.type
_entity_poly.pdbx_seq_one_letter_code
_entity_poly.pdbx_strand_id
1 'polypeptide(L)'
;MRIQGQGKVKDVGLQALSKVPALEDLNAKIALIQALIPLGLQAVAETLKAEVTALTGEWYQRSRSLPGAVRCSHQRGSVSLLDQTLPITYQRVRDRLRRTEIPLRTSQQLRAATGRGCRALSDDPARPVLSPV
;
A
#
# COMPACT_ATOMS: atom_id res chain seq x y z
N MET A 1 -29.84 -15.69 -19.73
CA MET A 1 -29.53 -15.70 -18.29
C MET A 1 -29.54 -14.25 -17.80
N ARG A 2 -30.55 -13.81 -17.04
CA ARG A 2 -30.82 -12.39 -16.73
C ARG A 2 -30.40 -12.13 -15.28
N ILE A 3 -29.27 -11.45 -15.08
CA ILE A 3 -28.73 -11.17 -13.74
C ILE A 3 -29.48 -9.94 -13.20
N GLN A 4 -30.51 -10.15 -12.38
CA GLN A 4 -31.25 -9.09 -11.66
C GLN A 4 -30.72 -8.91 -10.23
N GLY A 5 -29.41 -8.91 -10.04
CA GLY A 5 -28.81 -8.64 -8.73
C GLY A 5 -28.53 -7.14 -8.61
N GLN A 6 -29.27 -6.43 -7.76
CA GLN A 6 -28.90 -5.07 -7.39
C GLN A 6 -27.60 -5.12 -6.58
N GLY A 7 -26.47 -4.94 -7.27
CA GLY A 7 -25.16 -4.84 -6.65
C GLY A 7 -25.14 -3.64 -5.71
N LYS A 8 -24.76 -3.86 -4.45
CA LYS A 8 -24.56 -2.80 -3.47
C LYS A 8 -23.35 -1.97 -3.90
N VAL A 9 -23.58 -0.92 -4.70
CA VAL A 9 -22.55 0.03 -5.10
C VAL A 9 -22.18 0.84 -3.87
N LYS A 10 -20.97 0.64 -3.35
CA LYS A 10 -20.41 1.52 -2.33
C LYS A 10 -19.97 2.80 -3.04
N ASP A 11 -20.47 3.95 -2.58
CA ASP A 11 -19.97 5.23 -3.04
C ASP A 11 -18.51 5.36 -2.59
N VAL A 12 -17.59 5.39 -3.56
CA VAL A 12 -16.14 5.50 -3.33
C VAL A 12 -15.71 6.98 -3.26
N GLY A 13 -16.65 7.91 -3.05
CA GLY A 13 -16.37 9.34 -2.94
C GLY A 13 -16.20 10.04 -4.28
N LEU A 14 -16.82 9.52 -5.36
CA LEU A 14 -16.73 10.11 -6.71
C LEU A 14 -17.56 11.39 -6.89
N GLN A 15 -18.22 11.89 -5.84
CA GLN A 15 -19.09 13.07 -5.89
C GLN A 15 -18.37 14.34 -6.37
N ALA A 16 -17.05 14.40 -6.25
CA ALA A 16 -16.26 15.52 -6.80
C ALA A 16 -16.06 15.43 -8.32
N LEU A 17 -16.05 14.22 -8.89
CA LEU A 17 -15.79 13.97 -10.31
C LEU A 17 -17.01 14.25 -11.20
N SER A 18 -18.22 14.28 -10.65
CA SER A 18 -19.46 14.65 -11.36
C SER A 18 -19.50 16.12 -11.78
N LYS A 19 -18.61 16.96 -11.23
CA LYS A 19 -18.47 18.37 -11.59
C LYS A 19 -17.54 18.61 -12.79
N VAL A 20 -16.89 17.57 -13.31
CA VAL A 20 -15.96 17.66 -14.45
C VAL A 20 -16.73 17.30 -15.72
N PRO A 21 -17.13 18.28 -16.56
CA PRO A 21 -17.97 18.02 -17.73
C PRO A 21 -17.27 17.13 -18.78
N ALA A 22 -15.93 17.20 -18.87
CA ALA A 22 -15.15 16.30 -19.72
C ALA A 22 -15.26 14.83 -19.31
N LEU A 23 -15.69 14.55 -18.08
CA LEU A 23 -15.87 13.22 -17.55
C LEU A 23 -17.29 12.67 -17.76
N GLU A 24 -18.15 13.34 -18.52
CA GLU A 24 -19.44 12.76 -18.95
C GLU A 24 -19.23 11.66 -20.01
N ASP A 25 -18.21 11.83 -20.86
CA ASP A 25 -17.81 10.85 -21.87
C ASP A 25 -17.25 9.57 -21.22
N LEU A 26 -17.70 8.42 -21.71
CA LEU A 26 -17.29 7.12 -21.22
C LEU A 26 -15.80 6.85 -21.49
N ASN A 27 -15.28 7.26 -22.64
CA ASN A 27 -13.87 7.04 -22.96
C ASN A 27 -12.97 7.87 -22.04
N ALA A 28 -13.37 9.11 -21.74
CA ALA A 28 -12.69 9.95 -20.75
C ALA A 28 -12.69 9.32 -19.35
N LYS A 29 -13.83 8.75 -18.89
CA LYS A 29 -13.88 8.00 -17.62
C LYS A 29 -12.93 6.81 -17.60
N ILE A 30 -12.92 6.01 -18.67
CA ILE A 30 -12.05 4.83 -18.78
C ILE A 30 -10.58 5.24 -18.75
N ALA A 31 -10.21 6.26 -19.52
CA ALA A 31 -8.84 6.78 -19.56
C ALA A 31 -8.39 7.28 -18.17
N LEU A 32 -9.27 7.96 -17.44
CA LEU A 32 -8.98 8.41 -16.07
C LEU A 32 -8.77 7.23 -15.12
N ILE A 33 -9.65 6.23 -15.13
CA ILE A 33 -9.50 5.02 -14.29
C ILE A 33 -8.16 4.33 -14.57
N GLN A 34 -7.80 4.20 -15.85
CA GLN A 34 -6.52 3.61 -16.25
C GLN A 34 -5.34 4.46 -15.79
N ALA A 35 -5.43 5.79 -15.84
CA ALA A 35 -4.38 6.71 -15.38
C ALA A 35 -4.21 6.73 -13.85
N LEU A 36 -5.26 6.43 -13.08
CA LEU A 36 -5.19 6.36 -11.62
C LEU A 36 -4.38 5.16 -11.12
N ILE A 37 -4.30 4.07 -11.88
CA ILE A 37 -3.51 2.88 -11.52
C ILE A 37 -2.02 3.21 -11.39
N PRO A 38 -1.33 3.74 -12.43
CA PRO A 38 0.08 4.10 -12.31
C PRO A 38 0.32 5.22 -11.29
N LEU A 39 -0.61 6.18 -11.15
CA LEU A 39 -0.49 7.23 -10.12
C LEU A 39 -0.56 6.65 -8.70
N GLY A 40 -1.47 5.72 -8.44
CA GLY A 40 -1.55 5.02 -7.15
C GLY A 40 -0.28 4.23 -6.84
N LEU A 41 0.28 3.54 -7.85
CA LEU A 41 1.55 2.82 -7.69
C LEU A 41 2.73 3.75 -7.43
N GLN A 42 2.78 4.92 -8.07
CA GLN A 42 3.78 5.93 -7.80
C GLN A 42 3.70 6.44 -6.35
N ALA A 43 2.50 6.77 -5.87
CA ALA A 43 2.29 7.23 -4.49
C ALA A 43 2.73 6.17 -3.45
N VAL A 44 2.49 4.88 -3.72
CA VAL A 44 2.99 3.78 -2.89
C VAL A 44 4.53 3.75 -2.88
N ALA A 45 5.16 3.89 -4.05
CA ALA A 45 6.62 3.90 -4.17
C ALA A 45 7.26 5.07 -3.41
N GLU A 46 6.67 6.27 -3.51
CA GLU A 46 7.11 7.47 -2.77
C GLU A 46 6.98 7.28 -1.26
N THR A 47 5.87 6.71 -0.79
CA THR A 47 5.66 6.42 0.64
C THR A 47 6.70 5.44 1.17
N LEU A 48 6.98 4.36 0.43
CA LEU A 48 8.03 3.39 0.78
C LEU A 48 9.42 4.02 0.79
N LYS A 49 9.71 4.90 -0.19
CA LYS A 49 10.98 5.63 -0.26
C LYS A 49 11.15 6.58 0.92
N ALA A 50 10.09 7.27 1.32
CA ALA A 50 10.09 8.16 2.47
C ALA A 50 10.38 7.39 3.77
N GLU A 51 9.75 6.23 3.99
CA GLU A 51 10.01 5.38 5.16
C GLU A 51 11.47 4.87 5.18
N VAL A 52 11.99 4.41 4.05
CA VAL A 52 13.40 4.01 3.93
C VAL A 52 14.33 5.17 4.26
N THR A 53 14.01 6.37 3.80
CA THR A 53 14.79 7.58 4.06
C THR A 53 14.72 7.97 5.54
N ALA A 54 13.56 7.86 6.17
CA ALA A 54 13.41 8.09 7.61
C ALA A 54 14.27 7.12 8.44
N LEU A 55 14.30 5.83 8.08
CA LEU A 55 15.08 4.80 8.77
C LEU A 55 16.59 4.96 8.56
N THR A 56 17.00 5.37 7.37
CA THR A 56 18.41 5.31 6.95
C THR A 56 19.09 6.67 6.82
N GLY A 57 18.38 7.77 7.02
CA GLY A 57 18.81 9.12 6.67
C GLY A 57 18.71 9.41 5.16
N GLU A 58 18.94 10.67 4.79
CA GLU A 58 19.03 11.07 3.38
C GLU A 58 20.18 10.37 2.65
N TRP A 59 20.09 10.33 1.32
CA TRP A 59 21.23 9.91 0.51
C TRP A 59 22.46 10.77 0.86
N TYR A 60 23.59 10.12 1.13
CA TYR A 60 24.88 10.75 1.46
C TYR A 60 24.95 11.53 2.79
N GLN A 61 23.93 11.47 3.65
CA GLN A 61 24.07 12.00 5.01
C GLN A 61 25.03 11.13 5.84
N ARG A 62 26.05 11.77 6.43
CA ARG A 62 27.00 11.12 7.35
C ARG A 62 26.37 10.82 8.72
N SER A 63 25.33 11.59 9.09
CA SER A 63 24.49 11.38 10.27
C SER A 63 23.33 10.47 9.91
N ARG A 64 23.27 9.28 10.52
CA ARG A 64 22.23 8.29 10.22
C ARG A 64 21.17 8.30 11.32
N SER A 65 19.89 8.34 10.95
CA SER A 65 18.78 8.29 11.93
C SER A 65 18.83 7.05 12.81
N LEU A 66 19.15 5.88 12.24
CA LEU A 66 19.49 4.66 12.96
C LEU A 66 20.94 4.26 12.69
N PRO A 67 21.82 4.24 13.71
CA PRO A 67 23.18 3.71 13.57
C PRO A 67 23.14 2.27 13.03
N GLY A 68 23.82 2.02 11.90
CA GLY A 68 23.90 0.67 11.32
C GLY A 68 22.82 0.27 10.30
N ALA A 69 21.74 1.04 10.12
CA ALA A 69 20.62 0.66 9.25
C ALA A 69 20.90 0.83 7.74
N VAL A 70 21.55 -0.13 7.08
CA VAL A 70 21.96 -0.06 5.67
C VAL A 70 20.82 -0.39 4.68
N ARG A 71 20.78 0.34 3.56
CA ARG A 71 19.90 0.04 2.43
C ARG A 71 20.44 -1.18 1.68
N CYS A 72 19.64 -2.23 1.58
CA CYS A 72 19.97 -3.47 0.86
C CYS A 72 19.41 -3.43 -0.56
N SER A 73 19.83 -4.35 -1.43
CA SER A 73 19.40 -4.43 -2.83
C SER A 73 17.87 -4.31 -3.01
N HIS A 74 17.49 -3.82 -4.20
CA HIS A 74 16.09 -3.81 -4.64
C HIS A 74 15.51 -5.22 -4.58
N GLN A 75 14.35 -5.35 -3.97
CA GLN A 75 13.65 -6.63 -3.87
C GLN A 75 12.25 -6.51 -4.47
N ARG A 76 11.84 -7.57 -5.17
CA ARG A 76 10.46 -7.75 -5.60
C ARG A 76 9.60 -8.13 -4.41
N GLY A 77 8.48 -7.43 -4.25
CA GLY A 77 7.40 -7.81 -3.36
C GLY A 77 6.06 -7.53 -4.01
N SER A 78 5.01 -7.61 -3.21
CA SER A 78 3.66 -7.30 -3.64
C SER A 78 2.98 -6.39 -2.64
N VAL A 79 2.17 -5.47 -3.16
CA VAL A 79 1.28 -4.63 -2.38
C VAL A 79 -0.15 -4.92 -2.75
N SER A 80 -1.02 -4.67 -1.80
CA SER A 80 -2.42 -5.04 -1.85
C SER A 80 -3.23 -3.75 -1.89
N LEU A 81 -3.81 -3.45 -3.05
CA LEU A 81 -4.67 -2.28 -3.25
C LEU A 81 -6.09 -2.79 -3.49
N LEU A 82 -6.98 -2.53 -2.53
CA LEU A 82 -8.34 -3.08 -2.52
C LEU A 82 -8.30 -4.62 -2.64
N ASP A 83 -8.89 -5.15 -3.71
CA ASP A 83 -8.98 -6.59 -3.99
C ASP A 83 -7.87 -7.08 -4.93
N GLN A 84 -6.92 -6.23 -5.31
CA GLN A 84 -5.86 -6.56 -6.27
C GLN A 84 -4.49 -6.57 -5.59
N THR A 85 -3.75 -7.67 -5.80
CA THR A 85 -2.35 -7.78 -5.39
C THR A 85 -1.46 -7.41 -6.57
N LEU A 86 -0.71 -6.32 -6.46
CA LEU A 86 0.15 -5.79 -7.52
C LEU A 86 1.63 -6.02 -7.20
N PRO A 87 2.44 -6.51 -8.15
CA PRO A 87 3.87 -6.67 -7.95
C PRO A 87 4.56 -5.31 -7.97
N ILE A 88 5.44 -5.05 -6.99
CA ILE A 88 6.27 -3.86 -6.93
C ILE A 88 7.71 -4.21 -6.59
N THR A 89 8.63 -3.30 -6.90
CA THR A 89 10.03 -3.42 -6.48
C THR A 89 10.33 -2.28 -5.51
N TYR A 90 10.91 -2.60 -4.35
CA TYR A 90 11.23 -1.60 -3.32
C TYR A 90 12.60 -1.85 -2.69
N GLN A 91 13.13 -0.83 -2.00
CA GLN A 91 14.41 -0.91 -1.31
C GLN A 91 14.24 -1.51 0.09
N ARG A 92 15.00 -2.56 0.42
CA ARG A 92 15.02 -3.12 1.79
C ARG A 92 15.96 -2.33 2.71
N VAL A 93 15.72 -2.42 4.01
CA VAL A 93 16.62 -1.88 5.04
C VAL A 93 17.02 -3.00 6.00
N ARG A 94 18.32 -3.12 6.29
CA ARG A 94 18.88 -4.08 7.24
C ARG A 94 19.73 -3.35 8.27
N ASP A 95 19.57 -3.69 9.53
CA ASP A 95 20.49 -3.27 10.58
C ASP A 95 21.78 -4.12 10.49
N ARG A 96 22.93 -3.49 10.21
CA ARG A 96 24.23 -4.16 10.17
C ARG A 96 24.73 -4.57 11.55
N LEU A 97 24.38 -3.83 12.61
CA LEU A 97 24.83 -4.12 13.97
C LEU A 97 24.15 -5.38 14.49
N ARG A 98 22.83 -5.45 14.29
CA ARG A 98 22.01 -6.59 14.72
C ARG A 98 21.94 -7.72 13.69
N ARG A 99 22.43 -7.47 12.47
CA ARG A 99 22.33 -8.35 11.28
C ARG A 99 20.88 -8.75 10.94
N THR A 100 19.89 -7.98 11.38
CA THR A 100 18.46 -8.26 11.19
C THR A 100 17.85 -7.35 10.14
N GLU A 101 16.87 -7.85 9.39
CA GLU A 101 16.06 -7.03 8.49
C GLU A 101 15.11 -6.13 9.28
N ILE A 102 15.01 -4.86 8.91
CA ILE A 102 14.03 -3.94 9.49
C ILE A 102 12.78 -3.98 8.61
N PRO A 103 11.64 -4.46 9.12
CA PRO A 103 10.41 -4.49 8.34
C PRO A 103 9.92 -3.06 8.07
N LEU A 104 9.52 -2.80 6.82
CA LEU A 104 8.83 -1.55 6.46
C LEU A 104 7.36 -1.67 6.86
N ARG A 105 6.92 -0.78 7.75
CA ARG A 105 5.53 -0.73 8.24
C ARG A 105 4.56 -0.48 7.10
N THR A 106 4.92 0.41 6.16
CA THR A 106 4.08 0.72 4.99
C THR A 106 3.79 -0.53 4.17
N SER A 107 4.82 -1.34 3.92
CA SER A 107 4.68 -2.60 3.18
C SER A 107 3.78 -3.61 3.91
N GLN A 108 3.96 -3.75 5.23
CA GLN A 108 3.12 -4.63 6.04
C GLN A 108 1.65 -4.19 6.07
N GLN A 109 1.40 -2.89 6.24
CA GLN A 109 0.03 -2.34 6.26
C GLN A 109 -0.66 -2.51 4.92
N LEU A 110 0.03 -2.20 3.82
CA LEU A 110 -0.51 -2.42 2.47
C LEU A 110 -0.83 -3.89 2.23
N ARG A 111 -0.02 -4.82 2.73
CA ARG A 111 -0.28 -6.25 2.61
C ARG A 111 -1.43 -6.74 3.47
N ALA A 112 -1.62 -6.17 4.66
CA ALA A 112 -2.68 -6.55 5.60
C ALA A 112 -4.08 -6.06 5.15
N ALA A 113 -4.14 -5.03 4.31
CA ALA A 113 -5.39 -4.42 3.86
C ALA A 113 -6.32 -5.36 3.06
N THR A 114 -5.80 -6.44 2.46
CA THR A 114 -6.60 -7.44 1.70
C THR A 114 -7.12 -8.59 2.58
N GLY A 115 -7.22 -8.38 3.89
CA GLY A 115 -8.00 -9.24 4.78
C GLY A 115 -9.50 -9.04 4.54
N ARG A 116 -10.13 -10.01 3.87
CA ARG A 116 -11.59 -10.12 3.60
C ARG A 116 -12.45 -9.43 4.68
N GLY A 117 -13.20 -8.42 4.26
CA GLY A 117 -14.36 -7.91 4.97
C GLY A 117 -14.04 -7.07 6.19
N CYS A 118 -14.37 -5.79 6.10
CA CYS A 118 -14.80 -5.01 7.25
C CYS A 118 -16.02 -5.72 7.90
N ARG A 119 -15.76 -6.71 8.75
CA ARG A 119 -16.71 -7.23 9.74
C ARG A 119 -15.99 -7.17 11.07
N ALA A 120 -16.31 -6.11 11.81
CA ALA A 120 -15.97 -5.84 13.20
C ALA A 120 -14.47 -5.66 13.53
N LEU A 121 -14.03 -4.40 13.49
CA LEU A 121 -13.19 -3.84 14.56
C LEU A 121 -14.10 -2.92 15.39
N SER A 122 -15.10 -3.52 16.00
CA SER A 122 -15.61 -3.06 17.30
C SER A 122 -14.79 -3.80 18.35
N ASP A 123 -14.22 -3.04 19.27
CA ASP A 123 -13.44 -3.43 20.44
C ASP A 123 -13.63 -4.87 20.93
N ASP A 124 -12.55 -5.66 20.97
CA ASP A 124 -12.47 -6.83 21.86
C ASP A 124 -10.99 -7.15 22.23
N PRO A 125 -10.52 -6.87 23.45
CA PRO A 125 -9.13 -7.04 23.87
C PRO A 125 -8.73 -8.48 24.25
N ALA A 126 -9.50 -9.52 23.89
CA ALA A 126 -9.32 -10.86 24.46
C ALA A 126 -9.21 -12.01 23.44
N ARG A 127 -8.25 -11.97 22.49
CA ARG A 127 -7.88 -13.19 21.74
C ARG A 127 -6.38 -13.54 21.84
N PRO A 128 -6.04 -14.72 22.40
CA PRO A 128 -4.66 -15.15 22.54
C PRO A 128 -4.10 -15.68 21.21
N VAL A 129 -2.82 -15.43 21.02
CA VAL A 129 -2.00 -15.85 19.88
C VAL A 129 -1.73 -17.36 20.00
N LEU A 130 -2.30 -18.16 19.10
CA LEU A 130 -1.90 -19.56 18.92
C LEU A 130 -0.77 -19.60 17.89
N SER A 131 0.44 -19.91 18.35
CA SER A 131 1.60 -20.27 17.54
C SER A 131 1.48 -21.71 17.03
N PRO A 132 1.74 -22.02 15.76
CA PRO A 132 1.82 -23.41 15.31
C PRO A 132 3.20 -24.00 15.66
N VAL A 133 3.17 -25.27 16.07
CA VAL A 133 4.31 -26.20 16.23
C VAL A 133 4.61 -26.86 14.90
#